data_AF-A0A9P9D4I1-F1
#
_entry.id   AF-A0A9P9D4I1-F1
#
_cell.length_a   1.000
_cell.length_b   1.000
_cell.length_c   1.000
_cell.angle_alpha   90.00
_cell.angle_beta   90.00
_cell.angle_gamma   90.00
#
_symmetry.space_group_name_H-M   'P 1'
#
loop_
_entity.id
_entity.type
_entity.pdbx_description
1 polymer ?
#
loop_
_entity_poly.entity_id
_entity_poly.type
_entity_poly.pdbx_seq_one_letter_code
_entity_poly.pdbx_strand_id
1 'polypeptide(L)'
;MGQLCGRESDQDPTPNARVSLPDFTSKAPHDKGKARQPQGIAHQSSIRIVTQDDDAPQYESIASVDALLQIIRQADCLKLCGIPGAFNILKERHFDIWIDSNYQLNSDTRNAIQLIALICLQLGKATDCNMTFYFTSYPNTKSKNLSDNSRNCLKSLRDLWGTDSWKGAVQLVAGASILETELGIQKWLNNEENFAKGETEDEKHVKLLGHVREKMLPYWHGWHQRDLNAESLIRYHGSAIFAAQKQPKSLNSIRFIYERSMGYYIRLMKQSTADPSKDVYPITNLFLLGSIMQPTEIASIKKFHESEGNEMAKEAKKLLRQQSQQQAEVVKGQGTQFQISSVLMTKHLSQTAVSGYIEIDNFATKENDINDLTSLDESEVLKCLLSPKAIFKILNSHNPLIDNLDFITKKELYSNIPLLGHNSIITVPTVKQLKDALHIEDLSALPRADDSDDEGYNGPIQTPAPVSVTIKAAPE
;
A
#
# COMPACT_ATOMS: atom_id res chain seq x y z
N MET A 1 22.44 4.70 -68.35
CA MET A 1 22.86 6.03 -67.84
C MET A 1 22.81 5.99 -66.32
N GLY A 2 23.92 6.26 -65.64
CA GLY A 2 23.99 6.40 -64.18
C GLY A 2 24.43 5.17 -63.38
N GLN A 3 25.64 4.67 -63.62
CA GLN A 3 26.41 3.82 -62.68
C GLN A 3 27.16 4.71 -61.66
N LEU A 4 27.33 4.21 -60.42
CA LEU A 4 28.53 4.24 -59.56
C LEU A 4 28.09 3.65 -58.19
N CYS A 5 28.36 2.38 -57.88
CA CYS A 5 29.57 1.81 -57.26
C CYS A 5 29.89 2.35 -55.85
N GLY A 6 29.90 1.43 -54.87
CA GLY A 6 30.50 1.62 -53.54
C GLY A 6 30.25 0.42 -52.60
N ARG A 7 31.24 -0.47 -52.48
CA ARG A 7 31.31 -1.68 -51.64
C ARG A 7 31.70 -1.36 -50.18
N GLU A 8 31.22 -2.22 -49.28
CA GLU A 8 31.85 -2.79 -48.07
C GLU A 8 32.70 -1.90 -47.14
N SER A 9 32.29 -1.84 -45.86
CA SER A 9 33.19 -2.16 -44.76
C SER A 9 32.40 -2.64 -43.54
N ASP A 10 32.71 -3.87 -43.11
CA ASP A 10 32.39 -4.45 -41.82
C ASP A 10 33.00 -3.62 -40.69
N GLN A 11 32.18 -3.18 -39.73
CA GLN A 11 32.63 -2.92 -38.36
C GLN A 11 31.53 -3.31 -37.37
N ASP A 12 31.75 -4.43 -36.69
CA ASP A 12 31.10 -4.79 -35.44
C ASP A 12 31.25 -3.66 -34.40
N PRO A 13 30.19 -3.22 -33.71
CA PRO A 13 30.35 -2.54 -32.44
C PRO A 13 30.42 -3.59 -31.32
N THR A 14 31.59 -3.59 -30.70
CA THR A 14 32.02 -4.32 -29.51
C THR A 14 31.03 -4.29 -28.32
N PRO A 15 31.14 -5.29 -27.41
CA PRO A 15 30.17 -5.53 -26.35
C PRO A 15 30.44 -4.74 -25.05
N ASN A 16 29.35 -4.43 -24.34
CA ASN A 16 29.26 -4.21 -22.90
C ASN A 16 30.21 -3.16 -22.28
N ALA A 17 29.76 -1.90 -22.29
CA ALA A 17 30.15 -0.95 -21.25
C ALA A 17 29.57 -1.42 -19.90
N ARG A 18 30.44 -1.93 -19.01
CA ARG A 18 30.11 -2.19 -17.61
C ARG A 18 29.61 -0.90 -16.96
N VAL A 19 28.34 -0.88 -16.56
CA VAL A 19 27.84 0.09 -15.58
C VAL A 19 28.35 -0.37 -14.23
N SER A 20 29.43 0.26 -13.74
CA SER A 20 29.90 0.10 -12.37
C SER A 20 28.84 0.65 -11.40
N LEU A 21 28.39 -0.20 -10.48
CA LEU A 21 27.62 0.22 -9.31
C LEU A 21 28.41 1.28 -8.52
N PRO A 22 27.76 2.29 -7.91
CA PRO A 22 28.46 3.24 -7.06
C PRO A 22 29.03 2.52 -5.83
N ASP A 23 30.33 2.70 -5.60
CA ASP A 23 31.02 2.25 -4.40
C ASP A 23 30.64 3.17 -3.22
N PHE A 24 29.78 2.67 -2.33
CA PHE A 24 29.39 3.35 -1.09
C PHE A 24 30.24 2.93 0.12
N THR A 25 31.38 2.25 -0.08
CA THR A 25 32.30 1.88 1.01
C THR A 25 33.20 3.05 1.38
N SER A 26 32.62 4.12 1.95
CA SER A 26 33.44 5.03 2.76
C SER A 26 33.88 4.28 4.01
N LYS A 27 35.14 3.82 3.98
CA LYS A 27 35.83 3.17 5.10
C LYS A 27 35.82 4.11 6.31
N ALA A 28 35.06 3.75 7.35
CA ALA A 28 35.29 4.31 8.68
C ALA A 28 36.67 3.82 9.18
N PRO A 29 37.54 4.70 9.68
CA PRO A 29 38.82 4.29 10.22
C PRO A 29 38.62 3.43 11.48
N HIS A 30 39.21 2.25 11.48
CA HIS A 30 39.34 1.40 12.65
C HIS A 30 40.19 2.11 13.70
N ASP A 31 39.57 2.57 14.79
CA ASP A 31 40.29 2.90 16.02
C ASP A 31 39.83 1.98 17.15
N LYS A 32 40.78 1.20 17.67
CA LYS A 32 40.58 0.24 18.76
C LYS A 32 40.71 1.01 20.07
N GLY A 33 39.59 1.42 20.67
CA GLY A 33 39.66 2.07 21.99
C GLY A 33 38.31 2.30 22.66
N LYS A 34 38.00 1.43 23.63
CA LYS A 34 37.02 1.57 24.74
C LYS A 34 35.56 1.89 24.37
N ALA A 35 34.67 0.98 24.75
CA ALA A 35 33.23 1.10 24.71
C ALA A 35 32.74 2.46 25.23
N ARG A 36 32.30 3.32 24.30
CA ARG A 36 31.35 4.40 24.56
C ARG A 36 30.06 4.02 23.84
N GLN A 37 28.96 4.02 24.59
CA GLN A 37 27.62 3.94 24.02
C GLN A 37 27.51 4.96 22.88
N PRO A 38 26.98 4.59 21.70
CA PRO A 38 26.72 5.56 20.66
C PRO A 38 25.55 6.43 21.13
N GLN A 39 25.87 7.61 21.68
CA GLN A 39 24.95 8.74 21.68
C GLN A 39 24.77 9.16 20.22
N GLY A 40 23.85 8.48 19.53
CA GLY A 40 23.34 8.94 18.26
C GLY A 40 22.64 10.27 18.50
N ILE A 41 23.14 11.33 17.87
CA ILE A 41 22.42 12.59 17.73
C ILE A 41 21.26 12.29 16.79
N ALA A 42 20.15 11.80 17.36
CA ALA A 42 18.86 11.84 16.72
C ALA A 42 18.47 13.32 16.64
N HIS A 43 18.46 13.91 15.46
CA HIS A 43 17.58 15.04 15.21
C HIS A 43 16.14 14.51 15.38
N GLN A 44 15.65 14.52 16.61
CA GLN A 44 14.22 14.39 16.90
C GLN A 44 13.56 15.61 16.27
N SER A 45 12.72 15.40 15.26
CA SER A 45 11.67 16.36 14.94
C SER A 45 10.98 16.74 16.25
N SER A 46 10.81 18.03 16.52
CA SER A 46 10.06 18.49 17.70
C SER A 46 8.58 18.13 17.63
N ILE A 47 8.10 17.69 16.46
CA ILE A 47 6.71 17.35 16.23
C ILE A 47 6.38 15.94 16.73
N ARG A 48 5.37 15.83 17.60
CA ARG A 48 4.81 14.56 18.07
C ARG A 48 3.37 14.41 17.58
N ILE A 49 3.05 13.25 17.03
CA ILE A 49 1.67 12.92 16.63
C ILE A 49 1.08 11.99 17.66
N VAL A 50 -0.07 12.37 18.21
CA VAL A 50 -0.81 11.60 19.23
C VAL A 50 -2.26 11.47 18.79
N THR A 51 -2.99 10.54 19.38
CA THR A 51 -4.45 10.51 19.31
C THR A 51 -5.03 11.12 20.56
N GLN A 52 -6.19 11.76 20.42
CA GLN A 52 -6.98 12.15 21.58
C GLN A 52 -7.45 10.88 22.30
N ASP A 53 -7.40 10.90 23.63
CA ASP A 53 -7.94 9.82 24.45
C ASP A 53 -9.47 9.80 24.30
N ASP A 54 -10.05 8.61 24.14
CA ASP A 54 -11.51 8.47 23.97
C ASP A 54 -12.26 8.93 25.24
N ASP A 55 -11.58 8.91 26.39
CA ASP A 55 -12.07 9.38 27.69
C ASP A 55 -11.75 10.86 27.99
N ALA A 56 -11.06 11.56 27.07
CA ALA A 56 -10.75 12.97 27.26
C ALA A 56 -12.04 13.81 27.25
N PRO A 57 -12.18 14.80 28.14
CA PRO A 57 -13.39 15.62 28.17
C PRO A 57 -13.59 16.35 26.84
N GLN A 58 -14.77 16.20 26.24
CA GLN A 58 -15.11 16.73 24.90
C GLN A 58 -15.04 18.27 24.80
N TYR A 59 -14.85 18.99 25.91
CA TYR A 59 -14.79 20.45 25.96
C TYR A 59 -13.38 21.05 25.84
N GLU A 60 -12.31 20.25 25.87
CA GLU A 60 -10.98 20.76 25.55
C GLU A 60 -10.79 20.78 24.03
N SER A 61 -11.00 21.95 23.43
CA SER A 61 -10.65 22.23 22.04
C SER A 61 -9.13 22.07 21.88
N ILE A 62 -8.73 21.01 21.19
CA ILE A 62 -7.35 20.81 20.75
C ILE A 62 -7.27 21.37 19.34
N ALA A 63 -6.49 22.44 19.14
CA ALA A 63 -6.45 23.19 17.88
C ALA A 63 -6.26 22.31 16.64
N SER A 64 -5.42 21.27 16.72
CA SER A 64 -5.21 20.32 15.62
C SER A 64 -6.43 19.45 15.34
N VAL A 65 -7.19 19.06 16.37
CA VAL A 65 -8.42 18.25 16.21
C VAL A 65 -9.47 19.07 15.49
N ASP A 66 -9.71 20.31 15.93
CA ASP A 66 -10.69 21.19 15.28
C ASP A 66 -10.30 21.50 13.83
N ALA A 67 -9.03 21.76 13.57
CA ALA A 67 -8.50 21.95 12.23
C ALA A 67 -8.75 20.72 11.33
N LEU A 68 -8.41 19.53 11.82
CA LEU A 68 -8.61 18.27 11.09
C LEU A 68 -10.08 17.99 10.82
N LEU A 69 -10.97 18.16 11.81
CA LEU A 69 -12.41 17.99 11.64
C LEU A 69 -12.98 18.99 10.64
N GLN A 70 -12.53 20.24 10.65
CA GLN A 70 -12.95 21.26 9.69
C GLN A 70 -12.52 20.89 8.25
N ILE A 71 -11.27 20.47 8.05
CA ILE A 71 -10.77 20.03 6.74
C ILE A 71 -11.57 18.83 6.23
N ILE A 72 -11.84 17.85 7.10
CA ILE A 72 -12.60 16.64 6.77
C ILE A 72 -14.03 16.98 6.38
N ARG A 73 -14.74 17.82 7.16
CA ARG A 73 -16.10 18.29 6.80
C ARG A 73 -16.13 18.98 5.44
N GLN A 74 -15.14 19.84 5.17
CA GLN A 74 -15.04 20.53 3.89
C GLN A 74 -14.77 19.55 2.73
N ALA A 75 -13.96 18.51 2.94
CA ALA A 75 -13.70 17.48 1.92
C ALA A 75 -14.95 16.62 1.66
N ASP A 76 -15.69 16.27 2.71
CA ASP A 76 -16.94 15.52 2.59
C ASP A 76 -18.03 16.32 1.87
N CYS A 77 -18.12 17.63 2.11
CA CYS A 77 -19.07 18.52 1.44
C CYS A 77 -18.66 18.91 0.01
N LEU A 78 -17.43 18.62 -0.41
CA LEU A 78 -16.93 19.01 -1.73
C LEU A 78 -17.54 18.13 -2.81
N LYS A 79 -18.39 18.71 -3.66
CA LYS A 79 -19.03 18.02 -4.80
C LYS A 79 -18.34 18.40 -6.09
N LEU A 80 -17.71 17.42 -6.75
CA LEU A 80 -17.02 17.61 -8.03
C LEU A 80 -17.33 16.45 -8.97
N CYS A 81 -17.51 16.74 -10.26
CA CYS A 81 -17.75 15.76 -11.32
C CYS A 81 -18.85 14.71 -11.00
N GLY A 82 -19.92 15.13 -10.31
CA GLY A 82 -21.03 14.26 -9.92
C GLY A 82 -20.77 13.36 -8.70
N ILE A 83 -19.57 13.39 -8.11
CA ILE A 83 -19.24 12.67 -6.88
C ILE A 83 -19.72 13.51 -5.67
N PRO A 84 -20.56 12.97 -4.77
CA PRO A 84 -21.21 13.77 -3.73
C PRO A 84 -20.31 14.26 -2.58
N GLY A 85 -19.03 13.84 -2.54
CA GLY A 85 -18.12 14.07 -1.41
C GLY A 85 -16.85 13.23 -1.51
N ALA A 86 -15.75 13.67 -0.90
CA ALA A 86 -14.44 13.01 -1.01
C ALA A 86 -14.43 11.57 -0.49
N PHE A 87 -15.24 11.28 0.53
CA PHE A 87 -15.19 10.01 1.28
C PHE A 87 -16.25 8.99 0.87
N ASN A 88 -17.14 9.30 -0.09
CA ASN A 88 -18.13 8.32 -0.57
C ASN A 88 -17.47 7.03 -1.08
N ILE A 89 -16.31 7.18 -1.71
CA ILE A 89 -15.55 6.07 -2.25
C ILE A 89 -15.08 5.06 -1.21
N LEU A 90 -15.00 5.46 0.08
CA LEU A 90 -14.61 4.57 1.18
C LEU A 90 -15.63 3.45 1.42
N LYS A 91 -16.88 3.59 0.95
CA LYS A 91 -17.92 2.56 1.05
C LYS A 91 -17.93 1.59 -0.14
N GLU A 92 -17.29 1.96 -1.24
CA GLU A 92 -17.42 1.27 -2.53
C GLU A 92 -16.17 0.45 -2.90
N ARG A 93 -15.03 0.74 -2.26
CA ARG A 93 -13.73 0.13 -2.61
C ARG A 93 -13.02 -0.43 -1.39
N HIS A 94 -12.18 -1.43 -1.65
CA HIS A 94 -11.15 -1.83 -0.71
C HIS A 94 -9.94 -0.89 -0.81
N PHE A 95 -9.39 -0.49 0.34
CA PHE A 95 -8.19 0.33 0.41
C PHE A 95 -7.02 -0.45 1.01
N ASP A 96 -5.97 -0.63 0.22
CA ASP A 96 -4.68 -1.15 0.68
C ASP A 96 -3.74 0.04 0.95
N ILE A 97 -3.51 0.38 2.22
CA ILE A 97 -2.65 1.50 2.62
C ILE A 97 -1.22 0.98 2.87
N TRP A 98 -0.27 1.37 2.03
CA TRP A 98 1.13 1.01 2.19
C TRP A 98 1.92 2.14 2.85
N ILE A 99 2.56 1.82 3.96
CA ILE A 99 3.34 2.76 4.77
C ILE A 99 4.83 2.48 4.55
N ASP A 100 5.53 3.46 4.00
CA ASP A 100 6.97 3.39 3.85
C ASP A 100 7.67 3.36 5.22
N SER A 101 8.36 2.26 5.45
CA SER A 101 9.02 1.94 6.71
C SER A 101 10.55 2.02 6.58
N ASN A 102 11.06 2.85 5.65
CA ASN A 102 12.48 2.94 5.40
C ASN A 102 13.14 3.66 6.57
N TYR A 103 14.11 3.01 7.21
CA TYR A 103 14.76 3.56 8.39
C TYR A 103 15.59 4.81 8.08
N GLN A 104 15.94 5.03 6.81
CA GLN A 104 16.71 6.19 6.35
C GLN A 104 15.87 7.43 6.04
N LEU A 105 14.53 7.35 6.10
CA LEU A 105 13.68 8.52 5.88
C LEU A 105 14.00 9.64 6.88
N ASN A 106 13.79 10.88 6.47
CA ASN A 106 13.84 12.00 7.41
C ASN A 106 12.71 11.85 8.46
N SER A 107 12.93 12.40 9.66
CA SER A 107 11.90 12.41 10.72
C SER A 107 10.61 13.08 10.27
N ASP A 108 10.70 14.18 9.54
CA ASP A 108 9.53 14.93 9.07
C ASP A 108 8.77 14.11 8.02
N THR A 109 9.49 13.48 7.08
CA THR A 109 8.90 12.53 6.13
C THR A 109 8.16 11.39 6.83
N ARG A 110 8.78 10.77 7.85
CA ARG A 110 8.14 9.69 8.64
C ARG A 110 6.89 10.19 9.35
N ASN A 111 6.95 11.36 9.98
CA ASN A 111 5.82 11.93 10.70
C ASN A 111 4.68 12.29 9.74
N ALA A 112 4.97 12.87 8.58
CA ALA A 112 3.94 13.21 7.58
C ALA A 112 3.23 11.95 7.07
N ILE A 113 3.99 10.88 6.77
CA ILE A 113 3.43 9.57 6.40
C ILE A 113 2.57 9.01 7.54
N GLN A 114 3.06 9.05 8.79
CA GLN A 114 2.34 8.55 9.95
C GLN A 114 1.05 9.34 10.21
N LEU A 115 1.06 10.67 10.03
CA LEU A 115 -0.12 11.52 10.18
C LEU A 115 -1.21 11.13 9.18
N ILE A 116 -0.86 11.00 7.90
CA ILE A 116 -1.81 10.58 6.86
C ILE A 116 -2.33 9.17 7.15
N ALA A 117 -1.45 8.23 7.51
CA ALA A 117 -1.85 6.86 7.83
C ALA A 117 -2.84 6.79 9.02
N LEU A 118 -2.60 7.60 10.07
CA LEU A 118 -3.51 7.69 11.21
C LEU A 118 -4.86 8.28 10.83
N ILE A 119 -4.89 9.34 10.00
CA ILE A 119 -6.14 9.92 9.50
C ILE A 119 -6.91 8.88 8.67
N CYS A 120 -6.23 8.15 7.77
CA CYS A 120 -6.84 7.05 7.01
C CYS A 120 -7.41 5.97 7.93
N LEU A 121 -6.69 5.59 9.00
CA LEU A 121 -7.17 4.58 9.96
C LEU A 121 -8.45 5.05 10.66
N GLN A 122 -8.45 6.29 11.16
CA GLN A 122 -9.59 6.83 11.88
C GLN A 122 -10.81 7.03 10.95
N LEU A 123 -10.60 7.53 9.73
CA LEU A 123 -11.65 7.61 8.70
C LEU A 123 -12.18 6.23 8.31
N GLY A 124 -11.29 5.26 8.08
CA GLY A 124 -11.67 3.90 7.72
C GLY A 124 -12.51 3.24 8.80
N LYS A 125 -12.19 3.48 10.07
CA LYS A 125 -13.02 3.06 11.21
C LYS A 125 -14.36 3.78 11.29
N ALA A 126 -14.36 5.10 11.14
CA ALA A 126 -15.57 5.92 11.26
C ALA A 126 -16.59 5.59 10.16
N THR A 127 -16.11 5.29 8.96
CA THR A 127 -16.92 4.96 7.78
C THR A 127 -17.17 3.47 7.57
N ASP A 128 -16.62 2.62 8.45
CA ASP A 128 -16.54 1.15 8.29
C ASP A 128 -16.01 0.71 6.91
N CYS A 129 -15.04 1.46 6.38
CA CYS A 129 -14.34 1.12 5.15
C CYS A 129 -13.58 -0.20 5.30
N ASN A 130 -13.64 -1.03 4.26
CA ASN A 130 -12.78 -2.20 4.15
C ASN A 130 -11.35 -1.74 3.79
N MET A 131 -10.51 -1.57 4.80
CA MET A 131 -9.17 -1.01 4.65
C MET A 131 -8.12 -1.88 5.34
N THR A 132 -7.03 -2.16 4.64
CA THR A 132 -5.90 -2.95 5.15
C THR A 132 -4.62 -2.14 5.12
N PHE A 133 -3.88 -2.14 6.22
CA PHE A 133 -2.61 -1.45 6.37
C PHE A 133 -1.43 -2.41 6.21
N TYR A 134 -0.44 -2.00 5.42
CA TYR A 134 0.79 -2.73 5.17
C TYR A 134 2.00 -1.85 5.46
N PHE A 135 3.09 -2.49 5.87
CA PHE A 135 4.40 -1.88 5.96
C PHE A 135 5.29 -2.46 4.88
N THR A 136 6.11 -1.63 4.26
CA THR A 136 7.00 -2.05 3.16
C THR A 136 8.06 -3.08 3.57
N SER A 137 8.44 -3.12 4.85
CA SER A 137 9.51 -3.97 5.38
C SER A 137 9.05 -5.03 6.40
N TYR A 138 7.76 -5.04 6.77
CA TYR A 138 7.28 -5.91 7.85
C TYR A 138 5.87 -6.47 7.60
N PRO A 139 5.74 -7.79 7.35
CA PRO A 139 4.44 -8.42 7.15
C PRO A 139 3.76 -8.77 8.48
N ASN A 140 2.43 -8.91 8.43
CA ASN A 140 1.62 -9.40 9.55
C ASN A 140 1.81 -10.90 9.76
N THR A 141 2.83 -11.25 10.53
CA THR A 141 3.11 -12.65 10.92
C THR A 141 2.01 -13.32 11.74
N LYS A 142 1.09 -12.56 12.33
CA LYS A 142 -0.03 -13.06 13.12
C LYS A 142 -1.35 -13.07 12.36
N SER A 143 -1.32 -12.87 11.04
CA SER A 143 -2.52 -12.90 10.21
C SER A 143 -3.28 -14.22 10.39
N LYS A 144 -4.60 -14.10 10.54
CA LYS A 144 -5.53 -15.25 10.58
C LYS A 144 -5.56 -15.99 9.23
N ASN A 145 -5.18 -15.30 8.15
CA ASN A 145 -5.15 -15.86 6.79
C ASN A 145 -3.88 -16.68 6.50
N LEU A 146 -2.91 -16.71 7.42
CA LEU A 146 -1.74 -17.58 7.33
C LEU A 146 -2.03 -18.92 8.03
N SER A 147 -1.92 -20.02 7.29
CA SER A 147 -1.85 -21.36 7.89
C SER A 147 -0.55 -21.54 8.68
N ASP A 148 -0.48 -22.55 9.55
CA ASP A 148 0.74 -22.81 10.34
C ASP A 148 1.96 -23.10 9.46
N ASN A 149 1.77 -23.82 8.35
CA ASN A 149 2.84 -24.01 7.37
C ASN A 149 3.29 -22.69 6.76
N SER A 150 2.35 -21.84 6.32
CA SER A 150 2.66 -20.52 5.77
C SER A 150 3.36 -19.61 6.79
N ARG A 151 3.03 -19.71 8.08
CA ARG A 151 3.73 -18.99 9.16
C ARG A 151 5.18 -19.47 9.30
N ASN A 152 5.42 -20.78 9.22
CA ASN A 152 6.76 -21.35 9.27
C ASN A 152 7.61 -20.95 8.05
N CYS A 153 7.02 -20.98 6.85
CA CYS A 153 7.67 -20.48 5.63
C CYS A 153 8.04 -19.00 5.77
N LEU A 154 7.08 -18.16 6.18
CA LEU A 154 7.31 -16.73 6.37
C LEU A 154 8.38 -16.46 7.43
N LYS A 155 8.34 -17.17 8.56
CA LYS A 155 9.37 -17.06 9.60
C LYS A 155 10.76 -17.37 9.05
N SER A 156 10.90 -18.47 8.33
CA SER A 156 12.19 -18.90 7.75
C SER A 156 12.70 -17.93 6.70
N LEU A 157 11.82 -17.39 5.85
CA LEU A 157 12.16 -16.33 4.89
C LEU A 157 12.59 -15.05 5.60
N ARG A 158 11.94 -14.67 6.70
CA ARG A 158 12.33 -13.50 7.51
C ARG A 158 13.68 -13.68 8.20
N ASP A 159 13.94 -14.86 8.74
CA ASP A 159 15.20 -15.19 9.38
C ASP A 159 16.34 -15.14 8.35
N LEU A 160 16.12 -15.69 7.15
CA LEU A 160 17.04 -15.57 6.02
C LEU A 160 17.21 -14.13 5.54
N TRP A 161 16.12 -13.37 5.43
CA TRP A 161 16.19 -11.95 5.05
C TRP A 161 16.96 -11.12 6.08
N GLY A 162 17.01 -11.56 7.34
CA GLY A 162 17.73 -10.89 8.43
C GLY A 162 19.23 -11.16 8.48
N THR A 163 19.80 -11.98 7.59
CA THR A 163 21.24 -12.30 7.62
C THR A 163 22.10 -11.12 7.14
N ASP A 164 23.25 -10.88 7.73
CA ASP A 164 24.11 -9.74 7.37
C ASP A 164 25.07 -10.02 6.18
N SER A 165 25.25 -11.30 5.84
CA SER A 165 26.31 -11.77 4.95
C SER A 165 25.89 -13.00 4.14
N TRP A 166 26.52 -13.17 2.98
CA TRP A 166 26.36 -14.35 2.13
C TRP A 166 26.64 -15.65 2.89
N LYS A 167 27.75 -15.71 3.62
CA LYS A 167 28.13 -16.88 4.41
C LYS A 167 27.07 -17.23 5.46
N GLY A 168 26.54 -16.24 6.18
CA GLY A 168 25.48 -16.45 7.14
C GLY A 168 24.19 -16.97 6.48
N ALA A 169 23.83 -16.42 5.33
CA ALA A 169 22.69 -16.86 4.56
C ALA A 169 22.82 -18.33 4.09
N VAL A 170 23.97 -18.71 3.53
CA VAL A 170 24.24 -20.09 3.08
C VAL A 170 24.18 -21.09 4.24
N GLN A 171 24.75 -20.73 5.40
CA GLN A 171 24.68 -21.57 6.60
C GLN A 171 23.24 -21.78 7.08
N LEU A 172 22.43 -20.71 7.04
CA LEU A 172 21.02 -20.78 7.44
C LEU A 172 20.21 -21.66 6.49
N VAL A 173 20.41 -21.53 5.16
CA VAL A 173 19.71 -22.36 4.17
C VAL A 173 20.09 -23.84 4.32
N ALA A 174 21.37 -24.16 4.53
CA ALA A 174 21.82 -25.53 4.75
C ALA A 174 21.24 -26.16 6.05
N GLY A 175 20.91 -25.34 7.05
CA GLY A 175 20.39 -25.80 8.34
C GLY A 175 18.86 -25.89 8.44
N ALA A 176 18.11 -25.37 7.46
CA ALA A 176 16.65 -25.25 7.54
C ALA A 176 15.95 -25.97 6.38
N SER A 177 15.44 -27.17 6.63
CA SER A 177 14.78 -28.03 5.61
C SER A 177 13.66 -27.32 4.84
N ILE A 178 12.88 -26.47 5.51
CA ILE A 178 11.77 -25.72 4.89
C ILE A 178 12.23 -24.77 3.77
N LEU A 179 13.45 -24.22 3.86
CA LEU A 179 14.01 -23.36 2.81
C LEU A 179 14.36 -24.18 1.55
N GLU A 180 14.66 -25.46 1.71
CA GLU A 180 14.89 -26.39 0.60
C GLU A 180 13.57 -26.95 0.06
N THR A 181 12.78 -27.64 0.89
CA THR A 181 11.66 -28.48 0.44
C THR A 181 10.45 -27.67 -0.03
N GLU A 182 10.09 -26.62 0.71
CA GLU A 182 8.88 -25.83 0.43
C GLU A 182 9.18 -24.62 -0.46
N LEU A 183 10.36 -24.00 -0.28
CA LEU A 183 10.66 -22.70 -0.88
C LEU A 183 11.66 -22.77 -2.04
N GLY A 184 12.40 -23.87 -2.17
CA GLY A 184 13.36 -24.11 -3.25
C GLY A 184 14.60 -23.19 -3.22
N ILE A 185 14.90 -22.56 -2.08
CA ILE A 185 16.00 -21.60 -1.93
C ILE A 185 17.36 -22.29 -2.10
N GLN A 186 17.54 -23.49 -1.54
CA GLN A 186 18.79 -24.26 -1.68
C GLN A 186 19.06 -24.59 -3.16
N LYS A 187 18.03 -25.01 -3.90
CA LYS A 187 18.14 -25.25 -5.34
C LYS A 187 18.48 -23.97 -6.11
N TRP A 188 17.91 -22.84 -5.71
CA TRP A 188 18.21 -21.54 -6.30
C TRP A 188 19.67 -21.10 -6.04
N LEU A 189 20.17 -21.28 -4.82
CA LEU A 189 21.58 -20.99 -4.47
C LEU A 189 22.58 -21.81 -5.28
N ASN A 190 22.24 -23.06 -5.59
CA ASN A 190 23.13 -23.97 -6.32
C ASN A 190 23.05 -23.80 -7.84
N ASN A 191 22.13 -22.97 -8.36
CA ASN A 191 22.08 -22.68 -9.79
C ASN A 191 23.07 -21.56 -10.13
N GLU A 192 24.17 -21.92 -10.78
CA GLU A 192 25.22 -20.99 -11.19
C GLU A 192 24.72 -19.88 -12.13
N GLU A 193 23.65 -20.13 -12.90
CA GLU A 193 23.07 -19.13 -13.81
C GLU A 193 22.50 -17.90 -13.10
N ASN A 194 22.19 -18.02 -11.80
CA ASN A 194 21.71 -16.88 -11.00
C ASN A 194 22.81 -15.86 -10.67
N PHE A 195 24.08 -16.26 -10.81
CA PHE A 195 25.24 -15.45 -10.41
C PHE A 195 26.15 -15.21 -11.60
N ALA A 196 26.47 -13.95 -11.88
CA ALA A 196 27.43 -13.65 -12.93
C ALA A 196 28.83 -14.10 -12.52
N LYS A 197 29.65 -14.49 -13.52
CA LYS A 197 31.03 -14.89 -13.28
C LYS A 197 31.82 -13.72 -12.67
N GLY A 198 32.38 -13.95 -11.49
CA GLY A 198 33.16 -12.95 -10.75
C GLY A 198 32.34 -12.06 -9.81
N GLU A 199 31.04 -12.33 -9.60
CA GLU A 199 30.27 -11.66 -8.56
C GLU A 199 30.86 -11.90 -7.17
N THR A 200 30.96 -10.80 -6.43
CA THR A 200 31.38 -10.78 -5.03
C THR A 200 30.31 -11.41 -4.13
N GLU A 201 30.70 -11.86 -2.94
CA GLU A 201 29.74 -12.39 -1.96
C GLU A 201 28.65 -11.37 -1.59
N ASP A 202 28.98 -10.09 -1.53
CA ASP A 202 27.99 -9.04 -1.23
C ASP A 202 26.95 -8.87 -2.34
N GLU A 203 27.35 -8.91 -3.61
CA GLU A 203 26.43 -8.87 -4.74
C GLU A 203 25.51 -10.10 -4.75
N LYS A 204 26.07 -11.30 -4.50
CA LYS A 204 25.29 -12.54 -4.37
C LYS A 204 24.28 -12.44 -3.22
N HIS A 205 24.68 -11.86 -2.10
CA HIS A 205 23.81 -11.67 -0.94
C HIS A 205 22.67 -10.70 -1.25
N VAL A 206 22.93 -9.56 -1.90
CA VAL A 206 21.88 -8.62 -2.33
C VAL A 206 20.87 -9.30 -3.25
N LYS A 207 21.33 -10.10 -4.22
CA LYS A 207 20.45 -10.88 -5.11
C LYS A 207 19.60 -11.87 -4.34
N LEU A 208 20.18 -12.60 -3.40
CA LEU A 208 19.43 -13.53 -2.54
C LEU A 208 18.36 -12.79 -1.74
N LEU A 209 18.67 -11.64 -1.14
CA LEU A 209 17.69 -10.85 -0.39
C LEU A 209 16.53 -10.39 -1.29
N GLY A 210 16.81 -10.02 -2.54
CA GLY A 210 15.79 -9.76 -3.56
C GLY A 210 14.90 -10.96 -3.80
N HIS A 211 15.50 -12.13 -4.07
CA HIS A 211 14.77 -13.38 -4.28
C HIS A 211 13.93 -13.80 -3.06
N VAL A 212 14.46 -13.63 -1.85
CA VAL A 212 13.74 -13.91 -0.60
C VAL A 212 12.52 -13.01 -0.48
N ARG A 213 12.61 -11.71 -0.80
CA ARG A 213 11.43 -10.83 -0.82
C ARG A 213 10.39 -11.30 -1.83
N GLU A 214 10.79 -11.68 -3.04
CA GLU A 214 9.86 -12.24 -4.04
C GLU A 214 9.12 -13.47 -3.49
N LYS A 215 9.84 -14.37 -2.80
CA LYS A 215 9.25 -15.54 -2.13
C LYS A 215 8.36 -15.19 -0.94
N MET A 216 8.54 -14.03 -0.32
CA MET A 216 7.69 -13.55 0.77
C MET A 216 6.35 -12.98 0.29
N LEU A 217 6.22 -12.60 -0.99
CA LEU A 217 5.01 -11.95 -1.53
C LEU A 217 3.69 -12.67 -1.20
N PRO A 218 3.57 -14.01 -1.37
CA PRO A 218 2.31 -14.72 -1.08
C PRO A 218 1.93 -14.71 0.40
N TYR A 219 2.91 -14.47 1.28
CA TYR A 219 2.74 -14.48 2.74
C TYR A 219 2.66 -13.05 3.32
N TRP A 220 2.70 -12.02 2.47
CA TRP A 220 2.72 -10.62 2.90
C TRP A 220 1.30 -10.10 3.15
N HIS A 221 0.79 -10.39 4.35
CA HIS A 221 -0.50 -9.89 4.82
C HIS A 221 -0.34 -8.58 5.60
N GLY A 222 -1.38 -7.76 5.57
CA GLY A 222 -1.50 -6.54 6.36
C GLY A 222 -2.37 -6.72 7.59
N TRP A 223 -2.75 -5.60 8.19
CA TRP A 223 -3.68 -5.52 9.31
C TRP A 223 -4.95 -4.82 8.86
N HIS A 224 -6.10 -5.48 9.03
CA HIS A 224 -7.37 -4.83 8.76
C HIS A 224 -7.61 -3.67 9.74
N GLN A 225 -8.27 -2.59 9.32
CA GLN A 225 -8.48 -1.41 10.15
C GLN A 225 -9.17 -1.71 11.49
N ARG A 226 -10.06 -2.72 11.50
CA ARG A 226 -10.76 -3.19 12.72
C ARG A 226 -9.82 -3.83 13.76
N ASP A 227 -8.69 -4.38 13.31
CA ASP A 227 -7.70 -5.03 14.18
C ASP A 227 -6.61 -4.05 14.69
N LEU A 228 -6.71 -2.78 14.29
CA LEU A 228 -5.75 -1.73 14.65
C LEU A 228 -6.39 -0.69 15.54
N ASN A 229 -5.63 -0.10 16.45
CA ASN A 229 -5.83 1.24 16.97
C ASN A 229 -4.61 2.12 16.64
N ALA A 230 -4.68 3.41 16.93
CA ALA A 230 -3.59 4.33 16.61
C ALA A 230 -2.26 3.95 17.25
N GLU A 231 -2.27 3.59 18.53
CA GLU A 231 -1.07 3.14 19.25
C GLU A 231 -0.44 1.92 18.57
N SER A 232 -1.26 0.93 18.20
CA SER A 232 -0.79 -0.28 17.54
C SER A 232 -0.23 0.01 16.14
N LEU A 233 -0.82 0.93 15.37
CA LEU A 233 -0.32 1.35 14.06
C LEU A 233 1.08 1.97 14.20
N ILE A 234 1.24 2.92 15.13
CA ILE A 234 2.53 3.57 15.43
C ILE A 234 3.57 2.53 15.86
N ARG A 235 3.18 1.62 16.76
CA ARG A 235 4.07 0.53 17.24
C ARG A 235 4.49 -0.40 16.11
N TYR A 236 3.58 -0.77 15.21
CA TYR A 236 3.90 -1.64 14.07
C TYR A 236 4.77 -0.92 13.05
N HIS A 237 4.55 0.38 12.81
CA HIS A 237 5.44 1.19 11.97
C HIS A 237 6.86 1.26 12.55
N GLY A 238 6.98 1.50 13.87
CA GLY A 238 8.27 1.45 14.57
C GLY A 238 8.94 0.08 14.47
N SER A 239 8.17 -1.01 14.60
CA SER A 239 8.67 -2.38 14.42
C SER A 239 9.16 -2.63 13.00
N ALA A 240 8.46 -2.07 12.01
CA ALA A 240 8.81 -2.18 10.60
C ALA A 240 10.09 -1.42 10.26
N ILE A 241 10.25 -0.21 10.80
CA ILE A 241 11.49 0.57 10.70
C ILE A 241 12.66 -0.19 11.32
N PHE A 242 12.46 -0.75 12.52
CA PHE A 242 13.50 -1.55 13.19
C PHE A 242 13.87 -2.80 12.39
N ALA A 243 12.88 -3.46 11.77
CA ALA A 243 13.14 -4.59 10.87
C ALA A 243 13.93 -4.14 9.62
N ALA A 244 13.59 -3.01 9.01
CA ALA A 244 14.34 -2.44 7.88
C ALA A 244 15.79 -2.12 8.26
N GLN A 245 16.02 -1.58 9.45
CA GLN A 245 17.36 -1.24 9.94
C GLN A 245 18.26 -2.47 10.09
N LYS A 246 17.70 -3.64 10.41
CA LYS A 246 18.46 -4.89 10.53
C LYS A 246 19.02 -5.39 9.21
N GLN A 247 18.44 -4.98 8.08
CA GLN A 247 18.87 -5.41 6.76
C GLN A 247 19.14 -4.19 5.85
N PRO A 248 20.26 -3.49 6.04
CA PRO A 248 20.56 -2.27 5.27
C PRO A 248 20.80 -2.54 3.78
N LYS A 249 21.15 -3.79 3.40
CA LYS A 249 21.37 -4.19 2.00
C LYS A 249 20.05 -4.37 1.23
N SER A 250 18.97 -4.68 1.93
CA SER A 250 17.63 -4.73 1.36
C SER A 250 16.96 -3.39 1.61
N LEU A 251 17.32 -2.40 0.80
CA LEU A 251 16.61 -1.12 0.78
C LEU A 251 15.10 -1.38 0.60
N ASN A 252 14.26 -0.48 1.11
CA ASN A 252 12.83 -0.56 0.89
C ASN A 252 12.54 -0.52 -0.61
N SER A 253 12.27 -1.70 -1.17
CA SER A 253 12.00 -1.80 -2.59
C SER A 253 10.58 -1.33 -2.85
N ILE A 254 10.45 -0.23 -3.57
CA ILE A 254 9.16 0.27 -4.02
C ILE A 254 8.61 -0.68 -5.10
N ARG A 255 9.48 -1.29 -5.92
CA ARG A 255 9.08 -2.33 -6.88
C ARG A 255 8.26 -3.43 -6.21
N PHE A 256 8.70 -3.90 -5.03
CA PHE A 256 8.02 -4.98 -4.31
C PHE A 256 6.54 -4.69 -4.04
N ILE A 257 6.19 -3.45 -3.64
CA ILE A 257 4.79 -3.11 -3.34
C ILE A 257 3.93 -3.01 -4.61
N TYR A 258 4.51 -2.52 -5.71
CA TYR A 258 3.85 -2.52 -7.03
C TYR A 258 3.52 -3.94 -7.50
N GLU A 259 4.53 -4.82 -7.53
CA GLU A 259 4.37 -6.22 -7.96
C GLU A 259 3.38 -6.98 -7.08
N ARG A 260 3.43 -6.75 -5.76
CA ARG A 260 2.47 -7.32 -4.81
C ARG A 260 1.06 -6.90 -5.18
N SER A 261 0.81 -5.60 -5.26
CA SER A 261 -0.55 -5.06 -5.43
C SER A 261 -1.17 -5.48 -6.75
N MET A 262 -0.42 -5.35 -7.85
CA MET A 262 -0.88 -5.82 -9.17
C MET A 262 -1.11 -7.33 -9.19
N GLY A 263 -0.13 -8.12 -8.71
CA GLY A 263 -0.22 -9.57 -8.67
C GLY A 263 -1.34 -10.08 -7.78
N TYR A 264 -1.65 -9.39 -6.67
CA TYR A 264 -2.77 -9.72 -5.80
C TYR A 264 -4.11 -9.54 -6.53
N TYR A 265 -4.30 -8.40 -7.18
CA TYR A 265 -5.54 -8.13 -7.91
C TYR A 265 -5.76 -9.09 -9.08
N ILE A 266 -4.70 -9.44 -9.83
CA ILE A 266 -4.76 -10.46 -10.88
C ILE A 266 -5.21 -11.82 -10.32
N ARG A 267 -4.71 -12.22 -9.15
CA ARG A 267 -5.17 -13.46 -8.49
C ARG A 267 -6.64 -13.41 -8.10
N LEU A 268 -7.13 -12.29 -7.59
CA LEU A 268 -8.55 -12.13 -7.27
C LEU A 268 -9.41 -12.29 -8.53
N MET A 269 -9.03 -11.63 -9.62
CA MET A 269 -9.76 -11.76 -10.90
C MET A 269 -9.75 -13.19 -11.43
N LYS A 270 -8.59 -13.86 -11.42
CA LYS A 270 -8.49 -15.28 -11.83
C LYS A 270 -9.39 -16.18 -10.98
N GLN A 271 -9.46 -15.92 -9.67
CA GLN A 271 -10.34 -16.68 -8.76
C GLN A 271 -11.82 -16.46 -9.08
N SER A 272 -12.24 -15.22 -9.33
CA SER A 272 -13.62 -14.89 -9.71
C SER A 272 -13.98 -15.45 -11.09
N THR A 273 -13.08 -15.36 -12.06
CA THR A 273 -13.25 -15.98 -13.38
C THR A 273 -13.43 -17.51 -13.29
N ALA A 274 -12.73 -18.16 -12.36
CA ALA A 274 -12.81 -19.60 -12.14
C ALA A 274 -14.02 -20.03 -11.30
N ASP A 275 -14.47 -19.17 -10.38
CA ASP A 275 -15.59 -19.39 -9.48
C ASP A 275 -16.42 -18.09 -9.38
N PRO A 276 -17.49 -17.97 -10.19
CA PRO A 276 -18.32 -16.76 -10.24
C PRO A 276 -19.03 -16.42 -8.91
N SER A 277 -19.02 -17.31 -7.92
CA SER A 277 -19.52 -16.99 -6.57
C SER A 277 -18.55 -16.10 -5.77
N LYS A 278 -17.32 -15.93 -6.26
CA LYS A 278 -16.32 -15.05 -5.68
C LYS A 278 -16.37 -13.70 -6.37
N ASP A 279 -16.79 -12.68 -5.62
CA ASP A 279 -16.77 -11.31 -6.11
C ASP A 279 -15.35 -10.74 -6.14
N VAL A 280 -15.04 -10.02 -7.22
CA VAL A 280 -13.91 -9.08 -7.25
C VAL A 280 -14.48 -7.72 -6.92
N TYR A 281 -13.99 -7.12 -5.83
CA TYR A 281 -14.31 -5.76 -5.46
C TYR A 281 -13.26 -4.79 -6.03
N PRO A 282 -13.63 -3.52 -6.29
CA PRO A 282 -12.67 -2.52 -6.71
C PRO A 282 -11.64 -2.26 -5.60
N ILE A 283 -10.38 -2.07 -5.99
CA ILE A 283 -9.26 -1.84 -5.07
C ILE A 283 -8.58 -0.50 -5.38
N THR A 284 -8.24 0.24 -4.34
CA THR A 284 -7.31 1.37 -4.39
C THR A 284 -6.13 1.06 -3.47
N ASN A 285 -4.93 1.06 -4.04
CA ASN A 285 -3.69 0.96 -3.28
C ASN A 285 -3.17 2.38 -3.04
N LEU A 286 -3.18 2.84 -1.79
CA LEU A 286 -2.64 4.15 -1.43
C LEU A 286 -1.21 3.95 -0.89
N PHE A 287 -0.21 4.38 -1.67
CA PHE A 287 1.19 4.26 -1.29
C PHE A 287 1.66 5.56 -0.64
N LEU A 288 1.99 5.54 0.65
CA LEU A 288 2.54 6.66 1.40
C LEU A 288 4.06 6.54 1.44
N LEU A 289 4.76 7.29 0.57
CA LEU A 289 6.15 7.04 0.21
C LEU A 289 7.08 8.22 0.50
N GLY A 290 8.33 7.91 0.81
CA GLY A 290 9.43 8.88 0.85
C GLY A 290 10.78 8.29 0.43
N SER A 291 10.83 6.99 0.11
CA SER A 291 12.05 6.31 -0.36
C SER A 291 12.37 6.65 -1.81
N ILE A 292 13.65 6.53 -2.17
CA ILE A 292 14.11 6.68 -3.54
C ILE A 292 13.88 5.35 -4.28
N MET A 293 13.19 5.41 -5.41
CA MET A 293 13.09 4.29 -6.35
C MET A 293 14.35 4.23 -7.22
N GLN A 294 14.98 3.05 -7.29
CA GLN A 294 16.17 2.86 -8.13
C GLN A 294 15.79 2.73 -9.61
N PRO A 295 16.66 3.13 -10.56
CA PRO A 295 16.39 2.97 -12.00
C PRO A 295 16.04 1.54 -12.41
N THR A 296 16.68 0.55 -11.80
CA THR A 296 16.38 -0.88 -12.02
C THR A 296 15.00 -1.28 -11.52
N GLU A 297 14.50 -0.63 -10.47
CA GLU A 297 13.13 -0.82 -9.98
C GLU A 297 12.12 -0.22 -10.94
N ILE A 298 12.37 1.00 -11.46
CA ILE A 298 11.51 1.64 -12.47
C ILE A 298 11.35 0.71 -13.67
N ALA A 299 12.47 0.24 -14.24
CA ALA A 299 12.46 -0.66 -15.39
C ALA A 299 11.69 -1.97 -15.10
N SER A 300 11.84 -2.50 -13.89
CA SER A 300 11.15 -3.73 -13.47
C SER A 300 9.64 -3.51 -13.31
N ILE A 301 9.21 -2.40 -12.70
CA ILE A 301 7.80 -2.04 -12.54
C ILE A 301 7.15 -1.89 -13.92
N LYS A 302 7.82 -1.19 -14.85
CA LYS A 302 7.32 -1.04 -16.23
C LYS A 302 7.15 -2.38 -16.93
N LYS A 303 8.16 -3.25 -16.87
CA LYS A 303 8.08 -4.60 -17.43
C LYS A 303 6.96 -5.43 -16.79
N PHE A 304 6.78 -5.31 -15.48
CA PHE A 304 5.69 -5.99 -14.77
C PHE A 304 4.33 -5.44 -15.22
N HIS A 305 4.18 -4.12 -15.34
CA HIS A 305 2.98 -3.49 -15.88
C HIS A 305 2.68 -4.00 -17.31
N GLU A 306 3.67 -4.03 -18.21
CA GLU A 306 3.48 -4.51 -19.58
C GLU A 306 3.04 -5.97 -19.65
N SER A 307 3.56 -6.83 -18.78
CA SER A 307 3.21 -8.26 -18.77
C SER A 307 1.88 -8.51 -18.04
N GLU A 308 1.84 -8.13 -16.77
CA GLU A 308 0.78 -8.43 -15.82
C GLU A 308 -0.39 -7.45 -15.95
N GLY A 309 -0.14 -6.19 -16.27
CA GLY A 309 -1.21 -5.21 -16.57
C GLY A 309 -2.00 -5.59 -17.84
N ASN A 310 -1.33 -6.13 -18.86
CA ASN A 310 -2.03 -6.69 -20.02
C ASN A 310 -2.86 -7.94 -19.66
N GLU A 311 -2.38 -8.78 -18.75
CA GLU A 311 -3.18 -9.89 -18.22
C GLU A 311 -4.38 -9.38 -17.42
N MET A 312 -4.17 -8.34 -16.60
CA MET A 312 -5.20 -7.69 -15.80
C MET A 312 -6.32 -7.16 -16.70
N ALA A 313 -5.98 -6.43 -17.76
CA ALA A 313 -6.95 -5.92 -18.72
C ALA A 313 -7.70 -7.04 -19.48
N LYS A 314 -7.03 -8.15 -19.79
CA LYS A 314 -7.67 -9.32 -20.43
C LYS A 314 -8.68 -10.00 -19.51
N GLU A 315 -8.32 -10.26 -18.26
CA GLU A 315 -9.21 -10.88 -17.28
C GLU A 315 -10.39 -9.96 -16.93
N ALA A 316 -10.14 -8.66 -16.77
CA ALA A 316 -11.22 -7.67 -16.56
C ALA A 316 -12.24 -7.69 -17.72
N LYS A 317 -11.78 -7.75 -18.98
CA LYS A 317 -12.67 -7.88 -20.15
C LYS A 317 -13.45 -9.19 -20.16
N LYS A 318 -12.87 -10.28 -19.64
CA LYS A 318 -13.54 -11.58 -19.52
C LYS A 318 -14.64 -11.55 -18.45
N LEU A 319 -14.34 -11.00 -17.28
CA LEU A 319 -15.29 -10.80 -16.19
C LEU A 319 -16.46 -9.92 -16.65
N LEU A 320 -16.17 -8.79 -17.31
CA LEU A 320 -17.20 -7.90 -17.86
C LEU A 320 -18.11 -8.63 -18.86
N ARG A 321 -17.58 -9.49 -19.72
CA ARG A 321 -18.40 -10.28 -20.65
C ARG A 321 -19.31 -11.28 -19.95
N GLN A 322 -18.84 -11.90 -18.86
CA GLN A 322 -19.63 -12.82 -18.05
C GLN A 322 -20.75 -12.08 -17.30
N GLN A 323 -20.45 -10.90 -16.74
CA GLN A 323 -21.41 -10.04 -16.07
C GLN A 323 -22.42 -9.40 -17.05
N SER A 324 -21.97 -9.03 -18.25
CA SER A 324 -22.82 -8.43 -19.30
C SER A 324 -23.82 -9.41 -19.91
N GLN A 325 -23.62 -10.73 -19.74
CA GLN A 325 -24.66 -11.72 -20.03
C GLN A 325 -25.78 -11.73 -18.97
N GLN A 326 -25.60 -11.03 -17.85
CA GLN A 326 -26.59 -10.91 -16.78
C GLN A 326 -27.16 -9.48 -16.61
N GLN A 327 -26.43 -8.40 -16.92
CA GLN A 327 -26.98 -7.02 -16.91
C GLN A 327 -26.30 -6.11 -17.96
N ALA A 328 -27.10 -5.29 -18.64
CA ALA A 328 -26.68 -4.37 -19.70
C ALA A 328 -26.06 -3.06 -19.16
N GLU A 329 -25.27 -2.43 -20.03
CA GLU A 329 -24.69 -1.07 -19.97
C GLU A 329 -23.54 -0.82 -18.99
N VAL A 330 -22.31 -0.92 -19.49
CA VAL A 330 -21.14 -0.22 -18.94
C VAL A 330 -21.42 1.28 -19.06
N VAL A 331 -21.86 1.90 -17.97
CA VAL A 331 -22.09 3.34 -17.89
C VAL A 331 -20.77 4.06 -18.15
N LYS A 332 -20.72 4.90 -19.20
CA LYS A 332 -19.60 5.82 -19.46
C LYS A 332 -19.30 6.61 -18.18
N GLY A 333 -18.09 6.50 -17.65
CA GLY A 333 -17.65 7.24 -16.45
C GLY A 333 -17.47 6.41 -15.17
N GLN A 334 -17.68 5.09 -15.22
CA GLN A 334 -17.22 4.22 -14.12
C GLN A 334 -15.69 4.22 -14.08
N GLY A 335 -15.12 4.58 -12.93
CA GLY A 335 -13.67 4.62 -12.73
C GLY A 335 -13.01 3.24 -12.78
N THR A 336 -11.68 3.21 -12.77
CA THR A 336 -10.89 1.97 -12.85
C THR A 336 -11.22 1.04 -11.69
N GLN A 337 -11.24 -0.28 -11.93
CA GLN A 337 -11.49 -1.28 -10.87
C GLN A 337 -10.26 -1.50 -9.97
N PHE A 338 -9.08 -1.14 -10.46
CA PHE A 338 -7.83 -1.21 -9.73
C PHE A 338 -7.07 0.10 -9.94
N GLN A 339 -6.61 0.70 -8.84
CA GLN A 339 -5.82 1.92 -8.85
C GLN A 339 -4.64 1.79 -7.88
N ILE A 340 -3.53 2.43 -8.22
CA ILE A 340 -2.39 2.74 -7.37
C ILE A 340 -2.28 4.26 -7.28
N SER A 341 -2.57 4.83 -6.13
CA SER A 341 -2.39 6.25 -5.85
C SER A 341 -1.15 6.43 -4.97
N SER A 342 -0.11 7.04 -5.51
CA SER A 342 1.15 7.30 -4.81
C SER A 342 1.16 8.69 -4.24
N VAL A 343 1.25 8.79 -2.91
CA VAL A 343 1.48 10.03 -2.18
C VAL A 343 2.94 10.10 -1.78
N LEU A 344 3.71 10.90 -2.51
CA LEU A 344 5.17 11.00 -2.38
C LEU A 344 5.57 12.25 -1.59
N MET A 345 6.28 12.06 -0.50
CA MET A 345 6.94 13.14 0.25
C MET A 345 8.25 13.51 -0.45
N THR A 346 8.37 14.75 -0.90
CA THR A 346 9.39 15.16 -1.89
C THR A 346 10.45 16.11 -1.37
N LYS A 347 10.29 16.73 -0.20
CA LYS A 347 11.21 17.79 0.26
C LYS A 347 12.64 17.28 0.44
N HIS A 348 12.80 16.03 0.84
CA HIS A 348 14.10 15.38 0.99
C HIS A 348 14.53 14.50 -0.20
N LEU A 349 13.78 14.54 -1.32
CA LEU A 349 14.11 13.81 -2.53
C LEU A 349 14.79 14.72 -3.57
N SER A 350 15.71 14.14 -4.33
CA SER A 350 16.28 14.82 -5.50
C SER A 350 15.26 14.88 -6.63
N GLN A 351 15.41 15.84 -7.54
CA GLN A 351 14.57 15.90 -8.74
C GLN A 351 14.63 14.60 -9.56
N THR A 352 15.80 13.96 -9.63
CA THR A 352 15.96 12.65 -10.29
C THR A 352 15.12 11.56 -9.63
N ALA A 353 15.07 11.53 -8.29
CA ALA A 353 14.25 10.56 -7.57
C ALA A 353 12.76 10.79 -7.83
N VAL A 354 12.31 12.05 -7.82
CA VAL A 354 10.91 12.41 -8.14
C VAL A 354 10.57 12.07 -9.59
N SER A 355 11.48 12.32 -10.53
CA SER A 355 11.30 11.97 -11.95
C SER A 355 11.06 10.48 -12.17
N GLY A 356 11.62 9.60 -11.35
CA GLY A 356 11.35 8.16 -11.43
C GLY A 356 9.90 7.80 -11.12
N TYR A 357 9.27 8.50 -10.18
CA TYR A 357 7.84 8.33 -9.89
C TYR A 357 6.95 8.91 -11.00
N ILE A 358 7.30 10.10 -11.50
CA ILE A 358 6.62 10.72 -12.65
C ILE A 358 6.68 9.80 -13.88
N GLU A 359 7.80 9.10 -14.06
CA GLU A 359 7.98 8.16 -15.16
C GLU A 359 7.08 6.92 -15.05
N ILE A 360 6.73 6.46 -13.84
CA ILE A 360 5.79 5.35 -13.62
C ILE A 360 4.34 5.83 -13.76
N ASP A 361 4.03 7.00 -13.22
CA ASP A 361 2.75 7.69 -13.34
C ASP A 361 2.35 7.84 -14.82
N ASN A 362 3.23 8.42 -15.64
CA ASN A 362 2.98 8.66 -17.06
C ASN A 362 3.26 7.45 -17.96
N PHE A 363 3.46 6.25 -17.41
CA PHE A 363 3.90 5.10 -18.20
C PHE A 363 2.79 4.53 -19.10
N ALA A 364 1.56 4.45 -18.58
CA ALA A 364 0.43 3.89 -19.30
C ALA A 364 -0.59 4.98 -19.64
N THR A 365 -1.56 4.67 -20.50
CA THR A 365 -2.61 5.61 -20.88
C THR A 365 -3.96 4.90 -20.95
N LYS A 366 -5.05 5.68 -20.75
CA LYS A 366 -6.44 5.23 -20.89
C LYS A 366 -6.79 4.10 -19.89
N GLU A 367 -7.32 2.98 -20.37
CA GLU A 367 -7.79 1.85 -19.54
C GLU A 367 -6.66 1.15 -18.77
N ASN A 368 -5.41 1.34 -19.19
CA ASN A 368 -4.23 0.78 -18.52
C ASN A 368 -3.59 1.79 -17.56
N ASP A 369 -4.11 3.01 -17.49
CA ASP A 369 -3.64 4.00 -16.56
C ASP A 369 -4.16 3.67 -15.16
N ILE A 370 -3.29 3.08 -14.36
CA ILE A 370 -3.58 2.58 -13.02
C ILE A 370 -2.74 3.29 -11.96
N ASN A 371 -1.92 4.27 -12.35
CA ASN A 371 -0.99 4.95 -11.45
C ASN A 371 -1.34 6.42 -11.40
N ASP A 372 -1.54 6.95 -10.19
CA ASP A 372 -1.53 8.40 -9.96
C ASP A 372 -0.40 8.77 -9.02
N LEU A 373 0.13 9.97 -9.20
CA LEU A 373 1.13 10.56 -8.32
C LEU A 373 0.66 11.91 -7.77
N THR A 374 0.63 11.99 -6.44
CA THR A 374 0.54 13.26 -5.71
C THR A 374 1.85 13.51 -4.97
N SER A 375 2.57 14.54 -5.39
CA SER A 375 3.82 14.98 -4.74
C SER A 375 3.53 16.04 -3.68
N LEU A 376 4.00 15.81 -2.45
CA LEU A 376 3.79 16.66 -1.29
C LEU A 376 5.12 17.11 -0.67
N ASP A 377 5.08 18.25 0.01
CA ASP A 377 6.11 18.74 0.92
C ASP A 377 5.68 18.35 2.34
N GLU A 378 6.43 17.43 2.96
CA GLU A 378 6.14 16.91 4.29
C GLU A 378 6.06 18.00 5.37
N SER A 379 6.76 19.14 5.23
CA SER A 379 6.66 20.24 6.19
C SER A 379 5.33 20.98 6.08
N GLU A 380 4.80 21.16 4.88
CA GLU A 380 3.47 21.75 4.70
C GLU A 380 2.37 20.77 5.16
N VAL A 381 2.53 19.47 4.90
CA VAL A 381 1.62 18.43 5.44
C VAL A 381 1.56 18.49 6.97
N LEU A 382 2.70 18.60 7.65
CA LEU A 382 2.74 18.69 9.11
C LEU A 382 2.24 20.05 9.65
N LYS A 383 2.32 21.10 8.85
CA LYS A 383 1.89 22.45 9.25
C LYS A 383 0.39 22.67 9.10
N CYS A 384 -0.22 22.20 8.02
CA CYS A 384 -1.62 22.49 7.70
C CYS A 384 -2.40 21.34 7.05
N LEU A 385 -1.82 20.15 6.88
CA LEU A 385 -2.40 19.04 6.11
C LEU A 385 -2.72 19.42 4.65
N LEU A 386 -3.27 18.44 3.94
CA LEU A 386 -3.89 18.55 2.63
C LEU A 386 -5.15 19.42 2.66
N SER A 387 -5.37 20.14 1.56
CA SER A 387 -6.63 20.82 1.33
C SER A 387 -7.77 19.82 1.07
N PRO A 388 -9.04 20.24 1.26
CA PRO A 388 -10.20 19.43 0.88
C PRO A 388 -10.16 18.93 -0.57
N LYS A 389 -9.69 19.79 -1.49
CA LYS A 389 -9.49 19.49 -2.91
C LYS A 389 -8.46 18.39 -3.14
N ALA A 390 -7.33 18.46 -2.44
CA ALA A 390 -6.26 17.46 -2.56
C ALA A 390 -6.70 16.10 -2.00
N ILE A 391 -7.37 16.08 -0.84
CA ILE A 391 -7.97 14.85 -0.28
C ILE A 391 -8.94 14.23 -1.28
N PHE A 392 -9.81 15.05 -1.85
CA PHE A 392 -10.78 14.60 -2.86
C PHE A 392 -10.08 13.97 -4.07
N LYS A 393 -9.06 14.63 -4.64
CA LYS A 393 -8.32 14.10 -5.80
C LYS A 393 -7.63 12.77 -5.47
N ILE A 394 -6.90 12.69 -4.36
CA ILE A 394 -6.15 11.47 -3.98
C ILE A 394 -7.08 10.26 -3.80
N LEU A 395 -8.25 10.44 -3.16
CA LEU A 395 -9.17 9.33 -2.90
C LEU A 395 -9.98 8.92 -4.14
N ASN A 396 -10.22 9.85 -5.07
CA ASN A 396 -11.13 9.65 -6.21
C ASN A 396 -10.42 9.61 -7.57
N SER A 397 -9.09 9.51 -7.60
CA SER A 397 -8.30 9.52 -8.83
C SER A 397 -8.57 8.35 -9.77
N HIS A 398 -9.06 7.21 -9.25
CA HIS A 398 -9.59 6.13 -10.08
C HIS A 398 -10.68 6.58 -11.07
N ASN A 399 -11.35 7.71 -10.83
CA ASN A 399 -12.30 8.31 -11.76
C ASN A 399 -11.55 9.20 -12.77
N PRO A 400 -11.62 8.90 -14.09
CA PRO A 400 -10.93 9.69 -15.12
C PRO A 400 -11.32 11.17 -15.12
N LEU A 401 -12.54 11.52 -14.72
CA LEU A 401 -12.98 12.90 -14.63
C LEU A 401 -12.31 13.67 -13.48
N ILE A 402 -11.71 12.97 -12.52
CA ILE A 402 -10.98 13.57 -11.39
C ILE A 402 -9.49 13.55 -11.65
N ASP A 403 -8.98 12.46 -12.22
CA ASP A 403 -7.58 12.34 -12.58
C ASP A 403 -7.12 13.46 -13.54
N ASN A 404 -7.86 13.62 -14.65
CA ASN A 404 -7.59 14.62 -15.68
C ASN A 404 -7.86 16.08 -15.24
N LEU A 405 -8.19 16.32 -13.97
CA LEU A 405 -8.40 17.68 -13.47
C LEU A 405 -7.09 18.33 -13.03
N ASP A 406 -6.70 19.34 -13.79
CA ASP A 406 -5.56 20.23 -13.53
C ASP A 406 -5.92 21.45 -12.66
N PHE A 407 -6.92 21.36 -11.76
CA PHE A 407 -7.34 22.53 -10.96
C PHE A 407 -6.54 22.74 -9.66
N ILE A 408 -5.65 21.81 -9.28
CA ILE A 408 -4.90 21.92 -8.02
C ILE A 408 -3.50 22.44 -8.31
N THR A 409 -3.32 23.75 -8.14
CA THR A 409 -1.97 24.32 -8.12
C THR A 409 -1.19 23.83 -6.90
N LYS A 410 0.15 23.91 -6.92
CA LYS A 410 0.99 23.54 -5.75
C LYS A 410 0.56 24.24 -4.46
N LYS A 411 0.02 25.46 -4.54
CA LYS A 411 -0.48 26.22 -3.39
C LYS A 411 -1.82 25.73 -2.86
N GLU A 412 -2.62 25.08 -3.70
CA GLU A 412 -3.93 24.52 -3.35
C GLU A 412 -3.84 23.07 -2.85
N LEU A 413 -2.65 22.48 -2.80
CA LEU A 413 -2.45 21.14 -2.22
C LEU A 413 -2.69 21.11 -0.72
N TYR A 414 -2.46 22.22 -0.02
CA TYR A 414 -2.48 22.29 1.43
C TYR A 414 -3.64 23.14 1.95
N SER A 415 -4.12 22.83 3.15
CA SER A 415 -5.12 23.65 3.81
C SER A 415 -4.53 25.01 4.21
N ASN A 416 -5.39 26.02 4.35
CA ASN A 416 -5.03 27.27 5.01
C ASN A 416 -5.24 27.22 6.54
N ILE A 417 -5.70 26.08 7.07
CA ILE A 417 -5.97 25.88 8.51
C ILE A 417 -4.72 25.24 9.15
N PRO A 418 -4.03 25.91 10.08
CA PRO A 418 -2.84 25.36 10.72
C PRO A 418 -3.20 24.22 11.69
N LEU A 419 -2.41 23.14 11.65
CA LEU A 419 -2.49 22.01 12.60
C LEU A 419 -1.73 22.29 13.90
N LEU A 420 -0.59 22.97 13.80
CA LEU A 420 0.33 23.16 14.92
C LEU A 420 -0.09 24.38 15.75
N GLY A 421 -0.44 24.12 17.01
CA GLY A 421 -0.47 25.14 18.07
C GLY A 421 0.92 25.37 18.68
N HIS A 422 0.96 25.95 19.89
CA HIS A 422 2.21 26.35 20.55
C HIS A 422 3.17 25.20 20.94
N ASN A 423 2.70 23.94 21.03
CA ASN A 423 3.44 22.84 21.67
C ASN A 423 4.03 21.79 20.72
N SER A 424 4.04 22.03 19.40
CA SER A 424 4.53 21.05 18.40
C SER A 424 3.85 19.66 18.48
N ILE A 425 2.66 19.55 19.07
CA ILE A 425 1.89 18.29 19.12
C ILE A 425 0.74 18.38 18.13
N ILE A 426 0.59 17.35 17.29
CA ILE A 426 -0.56 17.15 16.43
C ILE A 426 -1.40 16.03 17.03
N THR A 427 -2.59 16.36 17.50
CA THR A 427 -3.57 15.39 17.97
C THR A 427 -4.56 15.07 16.86
N VAL A 428 -4.67 13.79 16.52
CA VAL A 428 -5.63 13.27 15.52
C VAL A 428 -7.00 13.02 16.19
N PRO A 429 -8.12 13.39 15.54
CA PRO A 429 -9.46 13.14 16.05
C PRO A 429 -9.73 11.66 16.32
N THR A 430 -10.58 11.40 17.30
CA THR A 430 -11.13 10.06 17.60
C THR A 430 -12.11 9.60 16.51
N VAL A 431 -12.38 8.29 16.48
CA VAL A 431 -13.42 7.71 15.59
C VAL A 431 -14.78 8.38 15.84
N LYS A 432 -15.12 8.62 17.10
CA LYS A 432 -16.41 9.23 17.48
C LYS A 432 -16.54 10.65 16.92
N GLN A 433 -15.52 11.49 17.12
CA GLN A 433 -15.52 12.85 16.57
C GLN A 433 -15.61 12.87 15.04
N LEU A 434 -15.00 11.89 14.36
CA LEU A 434 -15.14 11.76 12.90
C LEU A 434 -16.53 11.30 12.49
N LYS A 435 -17.14 10.34 13.19
CA LYS A 435 -18.54 9.95 12.95
C LYS A 435 -19.47 11.15 13.09
N ASP A 436 -19.32 11.91 14.17
CA ASP A 436 -20.10 13.13 14.41
C ASP A 436 -19.88 14.17 13.29
N ALA A 437 -18.63 14.38 12.87
CA ALA A 437 -18.28 15.33 11.82
C ALA A 437 -18.78 14.92 10.42
N LEU A 438 -18.94 13.62 10.17
CA LEU A 438 -19.44 13.06 8.92
C LEU A 438 -20.94 12.74 8.97
N HIS A 439 -21.63 13.12 10.06
CA HIS A 439 -23.04 12.80 10.29
C HIS A 439 -23.36 11.30 10.17
N ILE A 440 -22.45 10.45 10.66
CA ILE A 440 -22.61 9.00 10.70
C ILE A 440 -23.20 8.64 12.06
N GLU A 441 -24.40 8.08 12.08
CA GLU A 441 -25.06 7.63 13.31
C GLU A 441 -24.24 6.53 14.00
N ASP A 442 -24.01 6.71 15.31
CA ASP A 442 -23.33 5.71 16.10
C ASP A 442 -24.29 4.60 16.55
N LEU A 443 -24.51 3.63 15.66
CA LEU A 443 -25.43 2.52 15.91
C LEU A 443 -24.96 1.56 17.03
N SER A 444 -23.72 1.68 17.53
CA SER A 444 -23.25 0.90 18.69
C SER A 444 -23.87 1.32 20.02
N ALA A 445 -24.50 2.49 20.09
CA ALA A 445 -25.23 2.97 21.26
C ALA A 445 -26.73 2.64 21.21
N LEU A 446 -27.23 2.07 20.10
CA LEU A 446 -28.58 1.53 20.10
C LEU A 446 -28.63 0.37 21.07
N PRO A 447 -29.63 0.32 21.98
CA PRO A 447 -29.88 -0.90 22.74
C PRO A 447 -30.00 -2.01 21.70
N ARG A 448 -29.09 -2.98 21.76
CA ARG A 448 -29.35 -4.27 21.11
C ARG A 448 -30.75 -4.61 21.56
N ALA A 449 -31.66 -4.86 20.62
CA ALA A 449 -32.95 -5.41 20.98
C ALA A 449 -32.63 -6.53 21.94
N ASP A 450 -33.06 -6.39 23.19
CA ASP A 450 -32.95 -7.46 24.16
C ASP A 450 -33.55 -8.64 23.41
N ASP A 451 -32.74 -9.67 23.18
CA ASP A 451 -33.24 -10.99 22.86
C ASP A 451 -34.06 -11.37 24.09
N SER A 452 -35.31 -10.91 24.09
CA SER A 452 -36.25 -11.15 25.15
C SER A 452 -36.36 -12.65 25.25
N ASP A 453 -35.98 -13.15 26.42
CA ASP A 453 -36.09 -14.53 26.86
C ASP A 453 -37.37 -15.19 26.33
N ASP A 454 -37.25 -15.92 25.23
CA ASP A 454 -38.22 -16.94 24.82
C ASP A 454 -37.55 -18.31 25.00
N GLU A 455 -37.04 -18.54 26.21
CA GLU A 455 -36.89 -19.90 26.73
C GLU A 455 -38.29 -20.44 27.06
N GLY A 456 -38.81 -21.33 26.20
CA GLY A 456 -39.85 -22.25 26.64
C GLY A 456 -40.84 -22.80 25.61
N TYR A 457 -40.39 -23.43 24.52
CA TYR A 457 -41.20 -24.49 23.91
C TYR A 457 -40.36 -25.55 23.18
N ASN A 458 -40.01 -26.62 23.92
CA ASN A 458 -39.55 -27.89 23.34
C ASN A 458 -40.74 -28.68 22.77
N GLY A 459 -41.27 -28.22 21.64
CA GLY A 459 -42.23 -28.98 20.82
C GLY A 459 -41.54 -29.63 19.62
N PRO A 460 -41.93 -30.85 19.20
CA PRO A 460 -41.30 -31.51 18.06
C PRO A 460 -41.51 -30.70 16.77
N ILE A 461 -40.43 -30.56 15.99
CA ILE A 461 -40.40 -29.91 14.68
C ILE A 461 -41.43 -30.60 13.78
N GLN A 462 -42.57 -29.96 13.55
CA GLN A 462 -43.48 -30.31 12.47
C GLN A 462 -42.91 -29.73 11.17
N THR A 463 -42.48 -30.61 10.28
CA THR A 463 -42.18 -30.26 8.88
C THR A 463 -43.42 -29.61 8.24
N PRO A 464 -43.30 -28.44 7.58
CA PRO A 464 -44.42 -27.86 6.86
C PRO A 464 -44.83 -28.78 5.70
N ALA A 465 -46.13 -29.04 5.58
CA ALA A 465 -46.71 -29.76 4.46
C ALA A 465 -46.52 -28.97 3.14
N PRO A 466 -46.34 -29.65 2.00
CA PRO A 466 -46.18 -28.98 0.71
C PRO A 466 -47.47 -28.23 0.33
N VAL A 467 -47.32 -26.96 -0.03
CA VAL A 467 -48.41 -26.12 -0.52
C VAL A 467 -48.75 -26.53 -1.96
N SER A 468 -49.91 -27.16 -2.14
CA SER A 468 -50.52 -27.43 -3.44
C SER A 468 -51.15 -26.14 -3.99
N VAL A 469 -50.62 -25.61 -5.08
CA VAL A 469 -51.23 -24.49 -5.80
C VAL A 469 -52.24 -25.03 -6.81
N THR A 470 -53.54 -24.80 -6.56
CA THR A 470 -54.61 -25.08 -7.53
C THR A 470 -54.84 -23.85 -8.40
N ILE A 471 -54.55 -23.96 -9.69
CA ILE A 471 -54.90 -22.95 -10.70
C ILE A 471 -56.38 -23.15 -11.06
N LYS A 472 -57.23 -22.16 -10.77
CA LYS A 472 -58.61 -22.11 -11.29
C LYS A 472 -58.61 -21.41 -12.65
N ALA A 473 -59.11 -22.10 -13.67
CA ALA A 473 -59.41 -21.53 -14.98
C ALA A 473 -60.58 -20.54 -14.88
N ALA A 474 -60.52 -19.47 -15.68
CA ALA A 474 -61.59 -18.50 -15.82
C ALA A 474 -62.77 -19.11 -16.60
N PRO A 475 -64.03 -18.76 -16.27
CA PRO A 475 -65.18 -19.17 -17.07
C PRO A 475 -65.35 -18.26 -18.29
N GLU A 476 -65.98 -18.87 -19.31
CA GLU A 476 -66.12 -18.48 -20.73
C GLU A 476 -66.49 -17.03 -21.05
#